data_AF-A0A8D8A4Z6-F1
#
_entry.id   AF-A0A8D8A4Z6-F1
#
_cell.length_a   1.000
_cell.length_b   1.000
_cell.length_c   1.000
_cell.angle_alpha   90.00
_cell.angle_beta   90.00
_cell.angle_gamma   90.00
#
_symmetry.space_group_name_H-M   'P 1'
#
loop_
_entity.id
_entity.type
_entity.pdbx_description
1 polymer ?
#
loop_
_entity_poly.entity_id
_entity_poly.type
_entity_poly.pdbx_seq_one_letter_code
_entity_poly.pdbx_strand_id
1 'polypeptide(L)'
;DKREQDCRQLLSEVGEQGELKDELAAKVELSHEPNPKIPQIANCLELKHEDQYGRCIVTNRDLKVGDVVIIEKPHSTVLDEELRYLHCDYCNQEAFLSLIPCKQCSITMFCSNACYQSALDSYHRLECPVIKDIRLLF
;
A
#
# COMPACT_ATOMS: atom_id res chain seq x y z
N ASP A 1 -26.98 6.53 -26.68
CA ASP A 1 -26.60 5.11 -26.88
C ASP A 1 -27.28 4.30 -25.78
N LYS A 2 -27.94 3.19 -26.11
CA LYS A 2 -28.64 2.35 -25.11
C LYS A 2 -27.68 1.89 -24.01
N ARG A 3 -26.44 1.57 -24.39
CA ARG A 3 -25.38 1.19 -23.45
C ARG A 3 -25.07 2.28 -22.44
N GLU A 4 -25.02 3.54 -22.88
CA GLU A 4 -24.75 4.68 -22.00
C GLU A 4 -25.90 4.91 -21.00
N GLN A 5 -27.14 4.74 -21.43
CA GLN A 5 -28.32 4.86 -20.57
C GLN A 5 -28.36 3.74 -19.52
N ASP A 6 -28.09 2.50 -19.94
CA ASP A 6 -28.04 1.35 -19.04
C ASP A 6 -26.94 1.53 -17.97
N CYS A 7 -25.74 2.01 -18.36
CA CYS A 7 -24.66 2.30 -17.41
C CYS A 7 -25.02 3.43 -16.42
N ARG A 8 -25.67 4.50 -16.89
CA ARG A 8 -26.08 5.62 -16.01
C ARG A 8 -27.14 5.17 -15.00
N GLN A 9 -28.05 4.30 -15.41
CA GLN A 9 -29.07 3.74 -14.53
C GLN A 9 -28.43 2.85 -13.44
N LEU A 10 -27.53 1.95 -13.82
CA LEU A 10 -26.76 1.14 -12.87
C LEU A 10 -25.98 1.99 -11.87
N LEU A 11 -25.30 3.06 -12.32
CA LEU A 11 -24.58 3.97 -11.43
C LEU A 11 -25.50 4.71 -10.44
N SER A 12 -26.74 4.98 -10.83
CA SER A 12 -27.73 5.60 -9.93
C SER A 12 -28.32 4.63 -8.91
N GLU A 13 -28.37 3.34 -9.25
CA GLU A 13 -28.87 2.26 -8.39
C GLU A 13 -27.81 1.80 -7.37
N VAL A 14 -26.52 1.96 -7.68
CA VAL A 14 -25.38 1.57 -6.82
C VAL A 14 -24.99 2.67 -5.79
N GLY A 15 -25.83 3.69 -5.60
CA GLY A 15 -25.53 4.90 -4.81
C GLY A 15 -24.73 4.64 -3.51
N GLU A 16 -23.62 5.38 -3.32
CA GLU A 16 -22.71 5.49 -2.15
C GLU A 16 -22.40 4.20 -1.32
N GLN A 17 -22.76 3.02 -1.80
CA GLN A 17 -22.52 1.72 -1.15
C GLN A 17 -21.49 0.89 -1.91
N GLY A 18 -20.63 1.58 -2.65
CA GLY A 18 -19.39 1.04 -3.22
C GLY A 18 -18.21 1.10 -2.25
N GLU A 19 -18.43 1.15 -0.93
CA GLU A 19 -17.43 0.58 -0.04
C GLU A 19 -17.60 -0.93 -0.14
N LEU A 20 -16.77 -1.57 -0.98
CA LEU A 20 -16.38 -2.95 -0.71
C LEU A 20 -15.89 -2.93 0.74
N LYS A 21 -16.78 -3.31 1.67
CA LYS A 21 -16.37 -3.61 3.03
C LYS A 21 -15.36 -4.71 2.85
N ASP A 22 -14.11 -4.34 3.02
CA ASP A 22 -13.00 -5.27 3.07
C ASP A 22 -13.23 -6.12 4.33
N GLU A 23 -14.11 -7.12 4.21
CA GLU A 23 -14.40 -8.09 5.27
C GLU A 23 -13.14 -8.90 5.62
N LEU A 24 -12.06 -8.76 4.83
CA LEU A 24 -10.74 -9.34 5.09
C LEU A 24 -9.76 -8.36 5.76
N ALA A 25 -10.06 -7.06 5.81
CA ALA A 25 -9.34 -6.13 6.69
C ALA A 25 -9.85 -6.24 8.12
N ALA A 26 -9.82 -7.44 8.69
CA ALA A 26 -9.71 -7.55 10.13
C ALA A 26 -8.49 -6.71 10.51
N LYS A 27 -8.71 -5.61 11.23
CA LYS A 27 -7.65 -4.70 11.65
C LYS A 27 -6.63 -5.55 12.40
N VAL A 28 -5.50 -5.83 11.75
CA VAL A 28 -4.44 -6.63 12.33
C VAL A 28 -3.90 -5.82 13.50
N GLU A 29 -3.88 -6.41 14.69
CA GLU A 29 -3.41 -5.78 15.92
C GLU A 29 -2.25 -6.60 16.49
N LEU A 30 -1.39 -5.95 17.28
CA LEU A 30 -0.30 -6.65 17.96
C LEU A 30 -0.89 -7.67 18.93
N SER A 31 -0.40 -8.91 18.89
CA SER A 31 -0.86 -9.98 19.78
C SER A 31 -0.39 -9.81 21.22
N HIS A 32 0.57 -8.92 21.46
CA HIS A 32 1.15 -8.62 22.76
C HIS A 32 1.21 -7.10 22.97
N GLU A 33 1.37 -6.67 24.22
CA GLU A 33 1.47 -5.26 24.58
C GLU A 33 2.53 -4.52 23.74
N PRO A 34 2.25 -3.31 23.26
CA PRO A 34 3.20 -2.51 22.49
C PRO A 34 4.49 -2.22 23.28
N ASN A 35 5.61 -2.14 22.58
CA ASN A 35 6.85 -1.67 23.17
C ASN A 35 6.72 -0.17 23.52
N PRO A 36 7.05 0.27 24.75
CA PRO A 36 6.88 1.67 25.17
C PRO A 36 7.64 2.70 24.33
N LYS A 37 8.74 2.29 23.68
CA LYS A 37 9.55 3.18 22.84
C LYS A 37 9.18 3.10 21.36
N ILE A 38 8.64 1.97 20.92
CA ILE A 38 8.37 1.66 19.52
C ILE A 38 6.99 0.99 19.44
N PRO A 39 5.89 1.76 19.45
CA PRO A 39 4.54 1.21 19.63
C PRO A 39 4.07 0.25 18.54
N GLN A 40 4.70 0.29 17.35
CA GLN A 40 4.40 -0.62 16.25
C GLN A 40 4.95 -2.05 16.41
N ILE A 41 5.80 -2.30 17.42
CA ILE A 41 6.33 -3.63 17.73
C ILE A 41 5.82 -4.10 19.08
N ALA A 42 5.66 -5.41 19.23
CA ALA A 42 5.37 -6.04 20.50
C ALA A 42 6.54 -5.88 21.49
N ASN A 43 6.22 -5.73 22.78
CA ASN A 43 7.20 -5.62 23.87
C ASN A 43 8.03 -6.90 24.09
N CYS A 44 7.67 -8.00 23.41
CA CYS A 44 8.41 -9.24 23.43
C CYS A 44 9.65 -9.22 22.53
N LEU A 45 9.82 -8.19 21.68
CA LEU A 45 10.97 -8.04 20.79
C LEU A 45 12.07 -7.16 21.38
N GLU A 46 13.31 -7.61 21.25
CA GLU A 46 14.51 -6.94 21.74
C GLU A 46 15.57 -6.87 20.64
N LEU A 47 16.18 -5.69 20.48
CA LEU A 47 17.34 -5.53 19.61
C LEU A 47 18.61 -5.96 20.36
N LYS A 48 19.36 -6.91 19.81
CA LYS A 48 20.65 -7.39 20.34
C LYS A 48 21.73 -7.31 19.27
N HIS A 49 22.97 -7.55 19.70
CA HIS A 49 24.10 -7.77 18.82
C HIS A 49 24.72 -9.12 19.14
N GLU A 50 24.83 -9.98 18.13
CA GLU A 50 25.48 -11.29 18.24
C GLU A 50 26.69 -11.33 17.30
N ASP A 51 27.79 -11.94 17.73
CA ASP A 51 29.04 -11.94 16.96
C ASP A 51 28.89 -12.58 15.57
N GLN A 52 28.00 -13.57 15.45
CA GLN A 52 27.75 -14.27 14.18
C GLN A 52 26.84 -13.49 13.23
N TYR A 53 25.85 -12.76 13.74
CA TYR A 53 24.77 -12.16 12.94
C TYR A 53 24.77 -10.63 12.93
N GLY A 54 25.62 -9.99 13.75
CA GLY A 54 25.58 -8.56 13.98
C GLY A 54 24.30 -8.16 14.73
N ARG A 55 23.64 -7.10 14.27
CA ARG A 55 22.38 -6.62 14.87
C ARG A 55 21.23 -7.58 14.54
N CYS A 56 20.59 -8.13 15.57
CA CYS A 56 19.48 -9.05 15.45
C CYS A 56 18.30 -8.62 16.33
N ILE A 57 17.10 -9.08 15.97
CA ILE A 57 15.91 -8.97 16.82
C ILE A 57 15.66 -10.35 17.41
N VAL A 58 15.53 -10.43 18.73
CA VAL A 58 15.23 -11.66 19.46
C VAL A 58 13.96 -11.51 20.28
N THR A 59 13.35 -12.62 20.67
CA THR A 59 12.22 -12.62 21.58
C THR A 59 12.65 -12.85 23.03
N ASN A 60 11.94 -12.28 24.00
CA ASN A 60 12.14 -12.54 25.43
C ASN A 60 11.13 -13.53 26.04
N ARG A 61 10.29 -14.14 25.19
CA ARG A 61 9.30 -15.15 25.53
C ARG A 61 9.02 -16.04 24.33
N ASP A 62 8.34 -17.14 24.59
CA ASP A 62 7.83 -18.04 23.54
C ASP A 62 6.68 -17.36 22.78
N LEU A 63 6.71 -17.47 21.45
CA LEU A 63 5.64 -17.03 20.56
C LEU A 63 4.79 -18.21 20.13
N LYS A 64 3.50 -17.96 19.89
CA LYS A 64 2.58 -18.94 19.31
C LYS A 64 2.43 -18.72 17.81
N VAL A 65 2.08 -19.77 17.08
CA VAL A 65 1.74 -19.67 15.66
C VAL A 65 0.57 -18.71 15.52
N GLY A 66 0.73 -17.70 14.65
CA GLY A 66 -0.25 -16.64 14.43
C GLY A 66 -0.03 -15.36 15.25
N ASP A 67 0.95 -15.32 16.17
CA ASP A 67 1.28 -14.10 16.89
C ASP A 67 1.80 -13.00 15.93
N VAL A 68 1.18 -11.84 15.98
CA VAL A 68 1.60 -10.63 15.27
C VAL A 68 2.48 -9.81 16.20
N VAL A 69 3.76 -9.69 15.86
CA VAL A 69 4.78 -9.04 16.71
C VAL A 69 5.30 -7.71 16.15
N ILE A 70 5.03 -7.41 14.88
CA ILE A 70 5.40 -6.15 14.22
C ILE A 70 4.29 -5.77 13.25
N ILE A 71 3.86 -4.51 13.28
CA ILE A 71 2.98 -3.91 12.28
C ILE A 71 3.62 -2.60 11.81
N GLU A 72 4.36 -2.65 10.72
CA GLU A 72 5.11 -1.49 10.21
C GLU A 72 4.58 -1.06 8.85
N LYS A 73 4.42 0.25 8.65
CA LYS A 73 4.16 0.79 7.31
C LYS A 73 5.48 0.83 6.54
N PRO A 74 5.55 0.34 5.29
CA PRO A 74 6.77 0.42 4.51
C PRO A 74 7.26 1.87 4.43
N HIS A 75 8.56 2.06 4.58
CA HIS A 75 9.18 3.38 4.50
C HIS A 75 8.98 4.00 3.09
N SER A 76 9.10 3.17 2.06
CA SER A 76 8.83 3.51 0.66
C SER A 76 8.41 2.24 -0.08
N THR A 77 7.65 2.39 -1.15
CA THR A 77 7.21 1.31 -2.03
C THR A 77 7.38 1.72 -3.47
N VAL A 78 7.72 0.76 -4.33
CA VAL A 78 7.71 0.92 -5.79
C VAL A 78 6.95 -0.25 -6.39
N LEU A 79 6.16 0.01 -7.42
CA LEU A 79 5.50 -1.04 -8.19
C LEU A 79 6.48 -1.64 -9.20
N ASP A 80 6.49 -2.98 -9.25
CA ASP A 80 7.08 -3.73 -10.35
C ASP A 80 6.43 -3.29 -11.69
N GLU A 81 7.20 -3.30 -12.78
CA GLU A 81 6.72 -2.92 -14.10
C GLU A 81 5.48 -3.69 -14.52
N GLU A 82 5.40 -4.99 -14.21
CA GLU A 82 4.26 -5.84 -14.55
C GLU A 82 2.98 -5.43 -13.80
N LEU A 83 3.13 -4.75 -12.65
CA LEU A 83 2.02 -4.37 -11.77
C LEU A 83 1.53 -2.93 -11.97
N ARG A 84 2.26 -2.08 -12.72
CA ARG A 84 1.95 -0.64 -12.90
C ARG A 84 0.57 -0.37 -13.49
N TYR A 85 0.02 -1.31 -14.26
CA TYR A 85 -1.31 -1.19 -14.89
C TYR A 85 -2.41 -1.96 -14.15
N LEU A 86 -2.04 -2.64 -13.06
CA LEU A 86 -2.95 -3.43 -12.22
C LEU A 86 -3.19 -2.76 -10.87
N HIS A 87 -2.19 -2.05 -10.33
CA HIS A 87 -2.22 -1.46 -8.99
C HIS A 87 -2.09 0.06 -9.03
N CYS A 88 -2.66 0.71 -8.01
CA CYS A 88 -2.47 2.13 -7.76
C CYS A 88 -1.04 2.40 -7.29
N ASP A 89 -0.35 3.34 -7.92
CA ASP A 89 1.04 3.72 -7.60
C ASP A 89 1.21 4.27 -6.17
N TYR A 90 0.14 4.79 -5.57
CA TYR A 90 0.17 5.37 -4.23
C TYR A 90 -0.24 4.40 -3.11
N CYS A 91 -1.42 3.78 -3.23
CA CYS A 91 -1.97 2.92 -2.18
C CYS A 91 -1.67 1.44 -2.39
N ASN A 92 -1.08 1.07 -3.53
CA ASN A 92 -0.78 -0.30 -3.95
C ASN A 92 -1.99 -1.24 -3.98
N GLN A 93 -3.22 -0.72 -3.91
CA GLN A 93 -4.42 -1.53 -4.10
C GLN A 93 -4.60 -1.89 -5.56
N GLU A 94 -5.03 -3.11 -5.82
CA GLU A 94 -5.43 -3.55 -7.16
C GLU A 94 -6.66 -2.75 -7.61
N ALA A 95 -6.61 -2.22 -8.83
CA ALA A 95 -7.70 -1.47 -9.44
C ALA A 95 -7.73 -1.70 -10.95
N PHE A 96 -7.67 -2.98 -11.35
CA PHE A 96 -7.62 -3.37 -12.75
C PHE A 96 -8.71 -2.69 -13.59
N LEU A 97 -8.32 -2.13 -14.73
CA LEU A 97 -9.19 -1.38 -15.67
C LEU A 97 -9.84 -0.11 -15.13
N SER A 98 -9.57 0.30 -13.88
CA SER A 98 -10.16 1.47 -13.23
C SER A 98 -9.13 2.55 -12.85
N LEU A 99 -7.86 2.31 -13.18
CA LEU A 99 -6.77 3.24 -12.92
C LEU A 99 -6.80 4.47 -13.83
N ILE A 100 -6.47 5.62 -13.26
CA ILE A 100 -6.35 6.91 -13.92
C ILE A 100 -4.85 7.18 -14.16
N PRO A 101 -4.39 7.28 -15.42
CA PRO A 101 -2.98 7.53 -15.71
C PRO A 101 -2.58 8.97 -15.34
N CYS A 102 -1.34 9.15 -14.91
CA CYS A 102 -0.74 10.47 -14.82
C CYS A 102 -0.73 11.13 -16.21
N LYS A 103 -1.26 12.36 -16.30
CA LYS A 103 -1.36 13.09 -17.57
C LYS A 103 -0.02 13.55 -18.14
N GLN A 104 1.03 13.57 -17.31
CA GLN A 104 2.35 14.05 -17.70
C GLN A 104 3.27 12.90 -18.10
N CYS A 105 3.50 11.91 -17.23
CA CYS A 105 4.42 10.81 -17.55
C CYS A 105 3.76 9.62 -18.26
N SER A 106 2.45 9.40 -18.07
CA SER A 106 1.69 8.21 -18.52
C SER A 106 2.25 6.85 -18.04
N ILE A 107 3.19 6.85 -17.08
CA ILE A 107 3.80 5.64 -16.51
C ILE A 107 3.10 5.20 -15.24
N THR A 108 2.86 6.12 -14.31
CA THR A 108 2.17 5.84 -13.05
C THR A 108 0.66 5.99 -13.25
N MET A 109 -0.10 5.20 -12.50
CA MET A 109 -1.56 5.27 -12.52
C MET A 109 -2.13 5.19 -11.10
N PHE A 110 -3.34 5.73 -10.91
CA PHE A 110 -3.94 5.91 -9.58
C PHE A 110 -5.40 5.48 -9.57
N CYS A 111 -5.86 4.87 -8.48
CA CYS A 111 -7.27 4.45 -8.36
C CYS A 111 -8.23 5.64 -8.11
N SER A 112 -7.71 6.80 -7.72
CA SER A 112 -8.52 7.99 -7.46
C SER A 112 -7.72 9.28 -7.59
N ASN A 113 -8.43 10.41 -7.76
CA ASN A 113 -7.81 11.73 -7.72
C ASN A 113 -7.14 12.00 -6.36
N ALA A 114 -7.67 11.46 -5.26
CA ALA A 114 -7.05 11.60 -3.94
C ALA A 114 -5.69 10.90 -3.87
N CYS A 115 -5.58 9.68 -4.41
CA CYS A 115 -4.30 8.97 -4.53
C CYS A 115 -3.32 9.70 -5.45
N TYR A 116 -3.80 10.24 -6.57
CA TYR A 116 -2.97 11.07 -7.47
C TYR A 116 -2.39 12.29 -6.74
N GLN A 117 -3.22 13.07 -6.04
CA GLN A 117 -2.75 14.24 -5.30
C GLN A 117 -1.78 13.85 -4.18
N SER A 118 -2.08 12.77 -3.45
CA SER A 118 -1.20 12.30 -2.37
C SER A 118 0.18 11.85 -2.90
N ALA A 119 0.23 11.19 -4.06
CA ALA A 119 1.49 10.85 -4.71
C ALA A 119 2.24 12.10 -5.18
N LEU A 120 1.52 13.07 -5.77
CA LEU A 120 2.09 14.32 -6.24
C LEU A 120 2.72 15.14 -5.11
N ASP A 121 2.05 15.22 -3.96
CA ASP A 121 2.51 15.95 -2.78
C ASP A 121 3.70 15.27 -2.08
N SER A 122 3.87 13.96 -2.27
CA SER A 122 4.91 13.17 -1.61
C SER A 122 6.16 12.97 -2.46
N TYR A 123 6.09 12.18 -3.54
CA TYR A 123 7.26 11.75 -4.32
C TYR A 123 7.09 12.01 -5.83
N HIS A 124 5.88 11.86 -6.36
CA HIS A 124 5.65 11.80 -7.79
C HIS A 124 6.00 13.11 -8.51
N ARG A 125 5.86 14.28 -7.87
CA ARG A 125 6.28 15.57 -8.47
C ARG A 125 7.75 15.59 -8.88
N LEU A 126 8.61 14.88 -8.16
CA LEU A 126 10.04 14.79 -8.43
C LEU A 126 10.35 13.73 -9.49
N GLU A 127 9.64 12.60 -9.44
CA GLU A 127 9.87 11.46 -10.34
C GLU A 127 9.24 11.65 -11.72
N CYS A 128 8.08 12.31 -11.79
CA CYS A 128 7.25 12.42 -13.00
C CYS A 128 8.03 12.86 -14.25
N PRO A 129 8.95 13.85 -14.19
CA PRO A 129 9.70 14.30 -15.37
C PRO A 129 10.71 13.28 -15.89
N VAL A 130 11.22 12.37 -15.03
CA VAL A 130 12.33 11.47 -15.37
C VAL A 130 11.91 10.00 -15.45
N ILE A 131 10.79 9.62 -14.84
CA ILE A 131 10.38 8.22 -14.68
C ILE A 131 10.26 7.49 -16.02
N LYS A 132 9.85 8.19 -17.08
CA LYS A 132 9.75 7.62 -18.43
C LYS A 132 11.12 7.17 -18.97
N ASP A 133 12.18 7.88 -18.63
CA ASP A 133 13.53 7.64 -19.13
C ASP A 133 14.27 6.59 -18.28
N ILE A 134 13.93 6.48 -16.99
CA ILE A 134 14.57 5.55 -16.05
C ILE A 134 13.78 4.27 -15.80
N ARG A 135 12.57 4.13 -16.34
CA ARG A 135 11.69 2.97 -16.08
C ARG A 135 12.24 1.60 -16.46
N LEU A 136 13.35 1.56 -17.21
CA LEU A 136 14.05 0.35 -17.66
C LEU A 136 15.29 0.04 -16.82
N LEU A 137 15.62 0.88 -15.83
CA LEU A 137 16.75 0.67 -14.93
C LEU A 137 16.37 -0.12 -13.67
N PHE A 138 15.07 -0.34 -13.47
CA PHE A 138 14.43 -1.04 -12.37
C PHE A 138 13.27 -1.86 -12.91
#